data_AF-A0A7C1JJP4-F1
#
_entry.id   AF-A0A7C1JJP4-F1
#
_cell.length_a   1.000
_cell.length_b   1.000
_cell.length_c   1.000
_cell.angle_alpha   90.00
_cell.angle_beta   90.00
_cell.angle_gamma   90.00
#
_symmetry.space_group_name_H-M   'P 1'
#
loop_
_entity.id
_entity.type
_entity.pdbx_description
1 polymer ?
#
loop_
_entity_poly.entity_id
_entity_poly.type
_entity_poly.pdbx_seq_one_letter_code
_entity_poly.pdbx_strand_id
1 'polypeptide(L)'
;MRGKCPMTIVVDPQFSVYHLVQRVKSQSTLLNHRRTMSLVSYEIENATLMDDARTRVFSGFQYMSRFVPQIPRYRRLAEKAESIYVFGVPDVEVPEIPNIIYVPLKPTDQLAKEWFLISYGRDYFSALATEEKTNITDPDEVRLFNGVWTFEFALVNIMNEWLTSAVDARPLPFTETEVNYGRQVRLMSTTMARLTSRMAKYMLQQEALAGKDATAAPVSQDAPASQDASASQDAPASPAPQAASVRVQSEELKRAIEVSLAPALEKATNSQG
;
A
#
# COMPACT_ATOMS: atom_id res chain seq x y z
N MET A 1 14.25 38.60 -16.00
CA MET A 1 14.24 37.35 -15.22
C MET A 1 13.09 37.44 -14.22
N ARG A 2 11.95 36.78 -14.48
CA ARG A 2 10.83 36.75 -13.52
C ARG A 2 11.17 35.66 -12.50
N GLY A 3 11.44 36.05 -11.25
CA GLY A 3 11.56 35.10 -10.15
C GLY A 3 10.26 34.32 -10.04
N LYS A 4 10.32 33.00 -10.18
CA LYS A 4 9.21 32.11 -9.82
C LYS A 4 8.98 32.31 -8.32
N CYS A 5 7.86 32.91 -7.94
CA CYS A 5 7.31 32.69 -6.61
C CYS A 5 7.26 31.17 -6.39
N PRO A 6 7.71 30.66 -5.23
CA PRO A 6 7.45 29.26 -4.90
C PRO A 6 5.94 29.09 -4.90
N MET A 7 5.41 28.34 -5.88
CA MET A 7 3.99 27.99 -5.86
C MET A 7 3.78 27.15 -4.61
N THR A 8 3.14 27.73 -3.60
CA THR A 8 2.69 26.99 -2.45
C THR A 8 1.59 26.06 -2.95
N ILE A 9 1.91 24.77 -3.04
CA ILE A 9 0.93 23.73 -3.33
C ILE A 9 -0.09 23.75 -2.18
N VAL A 10 -1.33 24.16 -2.45
CA VAL A 10 -2.42 24.17 -1.47
C VAL A 10 -3.34 23.00 -1.80
N VAL A 11 -3.23 21.93 -1.03
CA VAL A 11 -4.16 20.80 -1.11
C VAL A 11 -5.44 21.16 -0.35
N ASP A 12 -6.61 20.86 -0.93
CA ASP A 12 -7.90 21.02 -0.24
C ASP A 12 -7.91 20.15 1.04
N PRO A 13 -8.12 20.73 2.23
CA PRO A 13 -8.11 20.00 3.50
C PRO A 13 -9.16 18.88 3.59
N GLN A 14 -10.23 18.92 2.79
CA GLN A 14 -11.29 17.91 2.77
C GLN A 14 -11.09 16.84 1.69
N PHE A 15 -10.08 17.00 0.82
CA PHE A 15 -9.83 16.05 -0.26
C PHE A 15 -9.41 14.69 0.29
N SER A 16 -10.02 13.64 -0.27
CA SER A 16 -9.86 12.26 0.15
C SER A 16 -9.75 11.35 -1.07
N VAL A 17 -8.65 10.62 -1.18
CA VAL A 17 -8.48 9.60 -2.20
C VAL A 17 -9.37 8.40 -1.88
N TYR A 18 -9.46 8.03 -0.59
CA TYR A 18 -10.31 6.92 -0.15
C TYR A 18 -11.80 7.14 -0.45
N HIS A 19 -12.34 8.33 -0.17
CA HIS A 19 -13.75 8.63 -0.41
C HIS A 19 -14.12 8.66 -1.91
N LEU A 20 -13.18 8.99 -2.79
CA LEU A 20 -13.39 8.92 -4.24
C LEU A 20 -13.71 7.49 -4.69
N VAL A 21 -12.94 6.51 -4.19
CA VAL A 21 -13.14 5.10 -4.57
C VAL A 21 -14.20 4.39 -3.75
N GLN A 22 -14.45 4.82 -2.51
CA GLN A 22 -15.46 4.23 -1.64
C GLN A 22 -16.86 4.28 -2.27
N ARG A 23 -17.18 5.31 -3.06
CA ARG A 23 -18.50 5.47 -3.67
C ARG A 23 -18.80 4.45 -4.77
N VAL A 24 -17.78 3.74 -5.25
CA VAL A 24 -17.87 2.72 -6.32
C VAL A 24 -17.80 1.30 -5.74
N LYS A 25 -17.98 1.17 -4.42
CA LYS A 25 -17.73 -0.01 -3.55
C LYS A 25 -18.33 -1.35 -3.96
N SER A 26 -19.24 -1.46 -4.92
CA SER A 26 -19.89 -2.74 -5.23
C SER A 26 -18.90 -3.81 -5.73
N GLN A 27 -17.68 -3.41 -6.13
CA GLN A 27 -16.64 -4.30 -6.65
C GLN A 27 -15.23 -3.99 -6.11
N SER A 28 -15.08 -3.52 -4.88
CA SER A 28 -13.73 -3.23 -4.32
C SER A 28 -13.30 -4.24 -3.26
N THR A 29 -12.04 -4.68 -3.35
CA THR A 29 -11.31 -5.32 -2.26
C THR A 29 -11.35 -4.48 -0.99
N LEU A 30 -11.58 -5.10 0.17
CA LEU A 30 -11.28 -4.49 1.47
C LEU A 30 -9.94 -5.02 1.99
N LEU A 31 -8.95 -4.13 2.15
CA LEU A 31 -7.68 -4.43 2.81
C LEU A 31 -7.68 -3.80 4.19
N ASN A 32 -7.63 -4.62 5.23
CA ASN A 32 -7.75 -4.13 6.60
C ASN A 32 -6.43 -4.10 7.38
N HIS A 33 -5.43 -4.83 6.90
CA HIS A 33 -4.16 -5.02 7.59
C HIS A 33 -3.03 -4.25 6.93
N ARG A 34 -2.31 -3.47 7.74
CA ARG A 34 -1.14 -2.69 7.33
C ARG A 34 -0.12 -3.52 6.55
N ARG A 35 0.19 -4.75 6.99
CA ARG A 35 1.17 -5.62 6.31
C ARG A 35 0.76 -5.92 4.87
N THR A 36 -0.52 -6.24 4.65
CA THR A 36 -1.06 -6.50 3.31
C THR A 36 -0.97 -5.24 2.45
N MET A 37 -1.30 -4.07 3.01
CA MET A 37 -1.15 -2.79 2.32
C MET A 37 0.30 -2.47 1.94
N SER A 38 1.27 -2.75 2.81
CA SER A 38 2.70 -2.60 2.50
C SER A 38 3.12 -3.51 1.34
N LEU A 39 2.66 -4.77 1.34
CA LEU A 39 2.96 -5.71 0.26
C LEU A 39 2.35 -5.25 -1.06
N VAL A 40 1.09 -4.85 -1.06
CA VAL A 40 0.42 -4.31 -2.25
C VAL A 40 1.13 -3.06 -2.76
N SER A 41 1.48 -2.13 -1.86
CA SER A 41 2.23 -0.91 -2.21
C SER A 41 3.56 -1.24 -2.90
N TYR A 42 4.32 -2.19 -2.33
CA TYR A 42 5.57 -2.63 -2.93
C TYR A 42 5.38 -3.28 -4.30
N GLU A 43 4.31 -4.04 -4.51
CA GLU A 43 4.08 -4.66 -5.81
C GLU A 43 3.64 -3.66 -6.88
N ILE A 44 2.83 -2.66 -6.52
CA ILE A 44 2.48 -1.54 -7.42
C ILE A 44 3.75 -0.79 -7.84
N GLU A 45 4.63 -0.46 -6.89
CA GLU A 45 5.91 0.20 -7.19
C GLU A 45 6.88 -0.70 -7.98
N ASN A 46 6.82 -2.03 -7.80
CA ASN A 46 7.67 -2.97 -8.54
C ASN A 46 7.34 -2.99 -10.04
N ALA A 47 6.11 -2.66 -10.44
CA ALA A 47 5.80 -2.50 -11.87
C ALA A 47 6.75 -1.48 -12.52
N THR A 48 7.00 -0.35 -11.85
CA THR A 48 7.94 0.67 -12.32
C THR A 48 9.40 0.28 -12.08
N LEU A 49 9.71 -0.24 -10.89
CA LEU A 49 11.10 -0.56 -10.52
C LEU A 49 11.69 -1.75 -11.28
N MET A 50 10.88 -2.77 -11.56
CA MET A 50 11.32 -4.08 -12.07
C MET A 50 10.80 -4.38 -13.46
N ASP A 51 9.58 -3.94 -13.80
CA ASP A 51 8.89 -4.36 -15.03
C ASP A 51 8.84 -3.26 -16.11
N ASP A 52 9.63 -2.21 -15.93
CA ASP A 52 9.79 -1.09 -16.86
C ASP A 52 8.48 -0.35 -17.17
N ALA A 53 7.55 -0.35 -16.21
CA ALA A 53 6.32 0.43 -16.31
C ALA A 53 6.60 1.90 -15.97
N ARG A 54 6.79 2.73 -17.00
CA ARG A 54 7.02 4.17 -16.80
C ARG A 54 5.72 4.87 -16.39
N THR A 55 5.53 5.07 -15.09
CA THR A 55 4.31 5.66 -14.51
C THR A 55 4.62 6.92 -13.71
N ARG A 56 3.62 7.78 -13.56
CA ARG A 56 3.57 8.80 -12.52
C ARG A 56 3.09 8.16 -11.23
N VAL A 57 3.76 8.47 -10.13
CA VAL A 57 3.45 7.93 -8.81
C VAL A 57 3.02 9.04 -7.86
N PHE A 58 1.87 8.87 -7.22
CA PHE A 58 1.45 9.68 -6.08
C PHE A 58 1.39 8.78 -4.85
N SER A 59 2.10 9.12 -3.78
CA SER A 59 2.12 8.31 -2.55
C SER A 59 1.90 9.16 -1.30
N GLY A 60 0.94 8.75 -0.48
CA GLY A 60 0.64 9.35 0.81
C GLY A 60 1.18 8.50 1.96
N PHE A 61 2.04 9.09 2.78
CA PHE A 61 2.67 8.43 3.94
C PHE A 61 2.09 8.89 5.29
N GLN A 62 1.08 9.75 5.26
CA GLN A 62 0.55 10.48 6.42
C GLN A 62 1.57 11.47 7.01
N TYR A 63 2.76 11.00 7.39
CA TYR A 63 3.88 11.76 7.98
C TYR A 63 5.20 11.44 7.28
N MET A 64 6.07 12.42 7.13
CA MET A 64 7.38 12.24 6.46
C MET A 64 8.30 11.28 7.23
N SER A 65 8.16 11.16 8.55
CA SER A 65 8.88 10.15 9.35
C SER A 65 8.58 8.72 8.91
N ARG A 66 7.38 8.46 8.36
CA ARG A 66 7.00 7.16 7.79
C ARG A 66 7.56 6.95 6.38
N PHE A 67 7.89 8.02 5.67
CA PHE A 67 8.58 7.98 4.38
C PHE A 67 10.09 7.71 4.54
N VAL A 68 10.73 8.15 5.63
CA VAL A 68 12.19 8.00 5.83
C VAL A 68 12.72 6.58 5.55
N PRO A 69 12.11 5.49 6.07
CA PRO A 69 12.55 4.13 5.77
C PRO A 69 12.46 3.74 4.28
N GLN A 70 11.65 4.45 3.49
CA GLN A 70 11.40 4.20 2.07
C GLN A 70 12.34 4.98 1.14
N ILE A 71 13.12 5.95 1.65
CA ILE A 71 14.03 6.78 0.85
C ILE A 71 14.93 5.96 -0.10
N PRO A 72 15.63 4.89 0.33
CA PRO A 72 16.50 4.13 -0.58
C PRO A 72 15.74 3.47 -1.73
N ARG A 73 14.47 3.13 -1.51
CA ARG A 73 13.60 2.57 -2.54
C ARG A 73 13.09 3.65 -3.48
N TYR A 74 12.66 4.79 -2.94
CA TYR A 74 12.16 5.91 -3.73
C TYR A 74 13.24 6.57 -4.59
N ARG A 75 14.50 6.59 -4.15
CA ARG A 75 15.63 6.99 -5.01
C ARG A 75 15.70 6.15 -6.30
N ARG A 76 15.64 4.81 -6.16
CA ARG A 76 15.62 3.89 -7.32
C ARG A 76 14.35 4.04 -8.16
N LEU A 77 13.22 4.34 -7.52
CA LEU A 77 11.96 4.54 -8.22
C LEU A 77 12.01 5.82 -9.06
N ALA A 78 12.60 6.89 -8.53
CA ALA A 78 12.72 8.18 -9.19
C ALA A 78 13.58 8.14 -10.48
N GLU A 79 14.52 7.20 -10.56
CA GLU A 79 15.32 6.97 -11.77
C GLU A 79 14.50 6.41 -12.95
N LYS A 80 13.35 5.79 -12.69
CA LYS A 80 12.54 5.08 -13.71
C LYS A 80 11.14 5.66 -13.90
N ALA A 81 10.57 6.26 -12.87
CA ALA A 81 9.24 6.85 -12.89
C ALA A 81 9.16 8.05 -13.85
N GLU A 82 7.96 8.34 -14.36
CA GLU A 82 7.69 9.58 -15.09
C GLU A 82 7.84 10.80 -14.18
N SER A 83 7.27 10.73 -12.98
CA SER A 83 7.44 11.68 -11.88
C SER A 83 6.89 11.07 -10.59
N ILE A 84 7.33 11.55 -9.43
CA ILE A 84 6.87 11.08 -8.12
C ILE A 84 6.45 12.25 -7.24
N TYR A 85 5.30 12.12 -6.59
CA TYR A 85 4.77 13.07 -5.61
C TYR A 85 4.57 12.36 -4.28
N VAL A 86 5.23 12.84 -3.22
CA VAL A 86 5.19 12.24 -1.89
C VAL A 86 4.47 13.19 -0.94
N PHE A 87 3.32 12.76 -0.42
CA PHE A 87 2.47 13.53 0.49
C PHE A 87 2.71 13.10 1.94
N GLY A 88 2.84 14.08 2.82
CA GLY A 88 2.98 13.83 4.25
C GLY A 88 3.09 15.11 5.07
N VAL A 89 2.73 15.00 6.35
CA VAL A 89 3.02 16.03 7.35
C VAL A 89 4.54 16.14 7.50
N PRO A 90 5.14 17.34 7.36
CA PRO A 90 6.58 17.55 7.43
C PRO A 90 7.08 17.55 8.89
N ASP A 91 7.01 16.40 9.55
CA ASP A 91 7.44 16.20 10.93
C ASP A 91 8.95 15.95 11.08
N VAL A 92 9.63 15.62 9.97
CA VAL A 92 11.08 15.47 9.88
C VAL A 92 11.59 16.03 8.57
N GLU A 93 12.86 16.43 8.54
CA GLU A 93 13.54 16.77 7.28
C GLU A 93 13.79 15.51 6.46
N VAL A 94 13.56 15.62 5.14
CA VAL A 94 13.82 14.57 4.16
C VAL A 94 14.80 15.09 3.11
N PRO A 95 15.74 14.28 2.62
CA PRO A 95 16.68 14.72 1.61
C PRO A 95 15.97 15.02 0.30
N GLU A 96 16.45 16.04 -0.43
CA GLU A 96 16.03 16.26 -1.81
C GLU A 96 16.45 15.07 -2.68
N ILE A 97 15.51 14.56 -3.47
CA ILE A 97 15.73 13.47 -4.41
C ILE A 97 15.24 13.95 -5.78
N PRO A 98 16.10 13.93 -6.82
CA PRO A 98 15.67 14.29 -8.17
C PRO A 98 14.44 13.49 -8.60
N ASN A 99 13.53 14.13 -9.34
CA ASN A 99 12.28 13.54 -9.82
C ASN A 99 11.25 13.18 -8.71
N ILE A 100 11.47 13.63 -7.47
CA ILE A 100 10.50 13.58 -6.38
C ILE A 100 10.09 15.00 -5.97
N ILE A 101 8.79 15.24 -5.91
CA ILE A 101 8.19 16.46 -5.39
C ILE A 101 7.52 16.11 -4.05
N TYR A 102 7.98 16.74 -2.97
CA TYR A 102 7.35 16.61 -1.66
C TYR A 102 6.16 17.56 -1.54
N VAL A 103 5.01 17.03 -1.18
CA VAL A 103 3.76 17.77 -1.01
C VAL A 103 3.44 17.84 0.49
N PRO A 104 3.70 18.98 1.15
CA PRO A 104 3.46 19.10 2.57
C PRO A 104 1.96 19.09 2.88
N LEU A 105 1.57 18.31 3.87
CA LEU A 105 0.21 18.27 4.42
C LEU A 105 0.18 18.92 5.81
N LYS A 106 -0.99 19.43 6.20
CA LYS A 106 -1.29 19.74 7.59
C LYS A 106 -1.83 18.49 8.30
N PRO A 107 -1.56 18.30 9.60
CA PRO A 107 -2.15 17.19 10.38
C PRO A 107 -3.69 17.14 10.35
N THR A 108 -4.33 18.27 10.08
CA THR A 108 -5.79 18.40 9.98
C THR A 108 -6.36 18.02 8.62
N ASP A 109 -5.51 17.88 7.59
CA ASP A 109 -5.97 17.54 6.24
C ASP A 109 -6.42 16.09 6.20
N GLN A 110 -7.46 15.80 5.42
CA GLN A 110 -7.99 14.43 5.31
C GLN A 110 -6.95 13.47 4.71
N LEU A 111 -6.12 13.91 3.75
CA LEU A 111 -5.00 13.10 3.24
C LEU A 111 -3.95 12.72 4.31
N ALA A 112 -3.84 13.45 5.43
CA ALA A 112 -2.92 13.08 6.52
C ALA A 112 -3.42 11.85 7.30
N LYS A 113 -4.66 11.42 7.09
CA LYS A 113 -5.25 10.18 7.65
C LYS A 113 -5.25 9.02 6.66
N GLU A 114 -4.75 9.26 5.45
CA GLU A 114 -4.80 8.30 4.35
C GLU A 114 -3.41 7.80 4.01
N TRP A 115 -3.31 6.48 3.87
CA TRP A 115 -2.23 5.87 3.09
C TRP A 115 -2.80 5.59 1.72
N PHE A 116 -2.23 6.22 0.70
CA PHE A 116 -2.55 5.90 -0.68
C PHE A 116 -1.29 5.74 -1.54
N LEU A 117 -1.42 4.98 -2.61
CA LEU A 117 -0.42 4.83 -3.65
C LEU A 117 -1.13 4.70 -4.98
N ILE A 118 -0.87 5.61 -5.89
CA ILE A 118 -1.41 5.61 -7.25
C ILE A 118 -0.24 5.55 -8.21
N SER A 119 -0.26 4.55 -9.08
CA SER A 119 0.67 4.41 -10.20
C SER A 119 -0.16 4.58 -11.47
N TYR A 120 0.19 5.54 -12.33
CA TYR A 120 -0.58 5.88 -13.52
C TYR A 120 0.33 6.06 -14.73
N GLY A 121 0.11 5.26 -15.77
CA GLY A 121 0.82 5.34 -17.04
C GLY A 121 0.11 4.50 -18.11
N ARG A 122 0.55 4.67 -19.37
CA ARG A 122 -0.10 4.06 -20.54
C ARG A 122 -0.13 2.53 -20.48
N ASP A 123 0.92 1.94 -19.92
CA ASP A 123 1.13 0.50 -19.85
C ASP A 123 0.77 -0.10 -18.50
N TYR A 124 0.70 0.71 -17.44
CA TYR A 124 0.39 0.27 -16.10
C TYR A 124 -0.37 1.32 -15.31
N PHE A 125 -1.50 0.91 -14.72
CA PHE A 125 -2.22 1.74 -13.77
C PHE A 125 -2.82 0.89 -12.65
N SER A 126 -2.62 1.34 -11.41
CA SER A 126 -3.17 0.72 -10.21
C SER A 126 -3.24 1.74 -9.09
N ALA A 127 -4.22 1.60 -8.21
CA ALA A 127 -4.35 2.42 -7.04
C ALA A 127 -4.66 1.59 -5.80
N LEU A 128 -3.93 1.88 -4.73
CA LEU A 128 -4.28 1.53 -3.36
C LEU A 128 -4.71 2.82 -2.65
N ALA A 129 -5.94 2.89 -2.17
CA ALA A 129 -6.46 4.03 -1.44
C ALA A 129 -7.02 3.55 -0.11
N THR A 130 -6.55 4.11 1.00
CA THR A 130 -6.95 3.64 2.32
C THR A 130 -7.22 4.77 3.29
N GLU A 131 -8.12 4.53 4.22
CA GLU A 131 -8.36 5.39 5.38
C GLU A 131 -8.06 4.60 6.66
N GLU A 132 -7.33 5.23 7.57
CA GLU A 132 -7.03 4.64 8.87
C GLU A 132 -8.27 4.66 9.77
N LYS A 133 -8.61 3.51 10.39
CA LYS A 133 -9.72 3.40 11.36
C LYS A 133 -9.27 3.62 12.80
N THR A 134 -8.01 3.32 13.07
CA THR A 134 -7.33 3.47 14.35
C THR A 134 -6.62 4.82 14.42
N ASN A 135 -5.87 5.06 15.50
CA ASN A 135 -5.05 6.25 15.60
C ASN A 135 -3.64 5.98 15.05
N ILE A 136 -3.05 6.98 14.41
CA ILE A 136 -1.68 6.85 13.88
C ILE A 136 -0.62 6.62 14.96
N THR A 137 -0.94 6.97 16.21
CA THR A 137 -0.11 6.75 17.39
C THR A 137 -0.20 5.33 17.93
N ASP A 138 -1.17 4.53 17.48
CA ASP A 138 -1.33 3.16 17.94
C ASP A 138 -0.17 2.30 17.43
N PRO A 139 0.24 1.25 18.19
CA PRO A 139 1.27 0.33 17.73
C PRO A 139 0.94 -0.24 16.35
N ASP A 140 1.96 -0.30 15.50
CA ASP A 140 1.90 -0.70 14.11
C ASP A 140 1.19 -2.07 13.86
N GLU A 141 1.15 -2.94 14.87
CA GLU A 141 0.55 -4.28 14.86
C GLU A 141 -0.98 -4.29 15.06
N VAL A 142 -1.51 -3.26 15.70
CA VAL A 142 -2.95 -3.13 16.00
C VAL A 142 -3.65 -2.12 15.10
N ARG A 143 -2.90 -1.40 14.25
CA ARG A 143 -3.47 -0.42 13.31
C ARG A 143 -4.33 -1.10 12.24
N LEU A 144 -5.54 -0.60 12.07
CA LEU A 144 -6.52 -1.10 11.11
C LEU A 144 -6.87 -0.02 10.10
N PHE A 145 -7.12 -0.46 8.87
CA PHE A 145 -7.45 0.42 7.75
C PHE A 145 -8.73 -0.05 7.08
N ASN A 146 -9.39 0.83 6.34
CA ASN A 146 -10.24 0.42 5.24
C ASN A 146 -9.47 0.73 3.95
N GLY A 147 -9.04 -0.29 3.21
CA GLY A 147 -8.32 -0.10 1.96
C GLY A 147 -9.07 -0.61 0.75
N VAL A 148 -8.96 0.10 -0.37
CA VAL A 148 -9.40 -0.33 -1.69
C VAL A 148 -8.17 -0.45 -2.59
N TRP A 149 -8.00 -1.62 -3.20
CA TRP A 149 -7.03 -1.84 -4.26
C TRP A 149 -7.76 -2.08 -5.58
N THR A 150 -7.35 -1.40 -6.64
CA THR A 150 -7.99 -1.48 -7.96
C THR A 150 -6.98 -1.33 -9.11
N PHE A 151 -7.37 -1.90 -10.26
CA PHE A 151 -6.74 -1.70 -11.57
C PHE A 151 -7.73 -1.08 -12.57
N GLU A 152 -8.85 -0.53 -12.10
CA GLU A 152 -9.88 0.01 -12.99
C GLU A 152 -9.46 1.40 -13.53
N PHE A 153 -9.37 1.52 -14.86
CA PHE A 153 -8.87 2.74 -15.49
C PHE A 153 -9.65 3.98 -15.07
N ALA A 154 -11.00 3.92 -15.06
CA ALA A 154 -11.84 5.05 -14.71
C ALA A 154 -11.54 5.57 -13.29
N LEU A 155 -11.42 4.66 -12.30
CA LEU A 155 -11.11 5.03 -10.93
C LEU A 155 -9.70 5.61 -10.79
N VAL A 156 -8.71 4.93 -11.37
CA VAL A 156 -7.31 5.39 -11.27
C VAL A 156 -7.12 6.71 -12.00
N ASN A 157 -7.80 6.90 -13.15
CA ASN A 157 -7.76 8.15 -13.91
C ASN A 157 -8.37 9.31 -13.12
N ILE A 158 -9.54 9.13 -12.51
CA ILE A 158 -10.16 10.17 -11.68
C ILE A 158 -9.21 10.58 -10.55
N MET A 159 -8.64 9.62 -9.81
CA MET A 159 -7.69 9.93 -8.75
C MET A 159 -6.45 10.67 -9.27
N ASN A 160 -5.90 10.24 -10.41
CA ASN A 160 -4.78 10.89 -11.07
C ASN A 160 -5.11 12.34 -11.50
N GLU A 161 -6.29 12.60 -12.06
CA GLU A 161 -6.72 13.94 -12.48
C GLU A 161 -6.82 14.89 -11.28
N TRP A 162 -7.48 14.45 -10.21
CA TRP A 162 -7.61 15.24 -8.98
C TRP A 162 -6.24 15.56 -8.37
N LEU A 163 -5.36 14.56 -8.23
CA LEU A 163 -4.03 14.77 -7.64
C LEU A 163 -3.10 15.58 -8.53
N THR A 164 -3.16 15.38 -9.86
CA THR A 164 -2.42 16.18 -10.84
C THR A 164 -2.81 17.64 -10.73
N SER A 165 -4.11 17.94 -10.62
CA SER A 165 -4.62 19.30 -10.40
C SER A 165 -4.17 19.86 -9.05
N ALA A 166 -4.28 19.07 -7.97
CA ALA A 166 -3.93 19.52 -6.62
C ALA A 166 -2.46 19.93 -6.47
N VAL A 167 -1.55 19.33 -7.25
CA VAL A 167 -0.11 19.63 -7.20
C VAL A 167 0.38 20.50 -8.37
N ASP A 168 -0.53 21.00 -9.20
CA ASP A 168 -0.23 21.73 -10.45
C ASP A 168 0.78 20.99 -11.35
N ALA A 169 0.63 19.67 -11.47
CA ALA A 169 1.45 18.85 -12.34
C ALA A 169 0.99 18.97 -13.79
N ARG A 170 1.94 18.83 -14.73
CA ARG A 170 1.62 18.71 -16.15
C ARG A 170 0.70 17.49 -16.37
N PRO A 171 -0.47 17.65 -17.03
CA PRO A 171 -1.32 16.51 -17.37
C PRO A 171 -0.56 15.45 -18.16
N LEU A 172 -0.91 14.19 -17.97
CA LEU A 172 -0.48 13.09 -18.84
C LEU A 172 -1.59 12.88 -19.88
N PRO A 173 -1.42 13.36 -21.13
CA PRO A 173 -2.47 13.31 -22.13
C PRO A 173 -2.47 11.92 -22.74
N PHE A 174 -3.16 10.97 -22.11
CA PHE A 174 -3.59 9.77 -22.80
C PHE A 174 -5.01 9.41 -22.38
N THR A 175 -5.84 9.06 -23.37
CA THR A 175 -7.21 8.62 -23.12
C THR A 175 -7.28 7.11 -22.93
N GLU A 176 -8.44 6.59 -22.52
CA GLU A 176 -8.67 5.15 -22.37
C GLU A 176 -8.34 4.36 -23.65
N THR A 177 -8.55 4.95 -24.83
CA THR A 177 -8.25 4.33 -26.13
C THR A 177 -6.75 4.20 -26.41
N GLU A 178 -5.92 4.97 -25.72
CA GLU A 178 -4.46 4.91 -25.87
C GLU A 178 -3.80 3.98 -24.86
N VAL A 179 -4.58 3.43 -23.92
CA VAL A 179 -4.11 2.45 -22.94
C VAL A 179 -3.67 1.17 -23.62
N ASN A 180 -2.50 0.69 -23.26
CA ASN A 180 -2.01 -0.60 -23.72
C ASN A 180 -2.56 -1.72 -22.83
N TYR A 181 -3.80 -2.12 -23.06
CA TYR A 181 -4.47 -3.14 -22.25
C TYR A 181 -3.75 -4.49 -22.25
N GLY A 182 -3.09 -4.87 -23.35
CA GLY A 182 -2.26 -6.07 -23.42
C GLY A 182 -1.08 -6.02 -22.44
N ARG A 183 -0.36 -4.88 -22.38
CA ARG A 183 0.74 -4.69 -21.41
C ARG A 183 0.22 -4.53 -19.98
N GLN A 184 -0.91 -3.84 -19.78
CA GLN A 184 -1.57 -3.69 -18.48
C GLN A 184 -1.92 -5.06 -17.88
N VAL A 185 -2.58 -5.95 -18.62
CA VAL A 185 -2.95 -7.28 -18.12
C VAL A 185 -1.73 -8.11 -17.78
N ARG A 186 -0.66 -8.03 -18.59
CA ARG A 186 0.61 -8.73 -18.32
C ARG A 186 1.23 -8.25 -17.01
N LEU A 187 1.36 -6.93 -16.84
CA LEU A 187 1.96 -6.32 -15.64
C LEU A 187 1.11 -6.54 -14.39
N MET A 188 -0.22 -6.47 -14.51
CA MET A 188 -1.16 -6.85 -13.45
C MET A 188 -0.95 -8.30 -13.03
N SER A 189 -0.88 -9.23 -13.99
CA SER A 189 -0.63 -10.66 -13.71
C SER A 189 0.72 -10.87 -13.01
N THR A 190 1.79 -10.20 -13.45
CA THR A 190 3.10 -10.25 -12.81
C THR A 190 3.07 -9.69 -11.38
N THR A 191 2.42 -8.54 -11.18
CA THR A 191 2.21 -7.90 -9.87
C THR A 191 1.54 -8.88 -8.91
N MET A 192 0.46 -9.52 -9.35
CA MET A 192 -0.30 -10.47 -8.55
C MET A 192 0.47 -11.76 -8.28
N ALA A 193 1.16 -12.32 -9.26
CA ALA A 193 1.98 -13.51 -9.08
C ALA A 193 3.06 -13.30 -8.01
N ARG A 194 3.71 -12.13 -8.00
CA ARG A 194 4.68 -11.75 -6.96
C ARG A 194 4.02 -11.56 -5.59
N LEU A 195 2.87 -10.89 -5.55
CA LEU A 195 2.11 -10.69 -4.31
C LEU A 195 1.73 -12.03 -3.67
N THR A 196 1.11 -12.93 -4.45
CA THR A 196 0.72 -14.27 -4.01
C THR A 196 1.93 -15.07 -3.55
N SER A 197 3.04 -15.01 -4.28
CA SER A 197 4.28 -15.71 -3.90
C SER A 197 4.87 -15.18 -2.58
N ARG A 198 4.85 -13.86 -2.36
CA ARG A 198 5.32 -13.25 -1.10
C ARG A 198 4.43 -13.63 0.07
N MET A 199 3.12 -13.66 -0.13
CA MET A 199 2.19 -14.07 0.92
C MET A 199 2.29 -15.54 1.25
N ALA A 200 2.41 -16.42 0.27
CA ALA A 200 2.64 -17.85 0.50
C ALA A 200 3.90 -18.07 1.34
N LYS A 201 5.01 -17.39 1.02
CA LYS A 201 6.25 -17.45 1.82
C LYS A 201 6.04 -16.96 3.25
N TYR A 202 5.30 -15.87 3.42
CA TYR A 202 5.00 -15.33 4.74
C TYR A 202 4.13 -16.28 5.58
N MET A 203 3.13 -16.93 4.97
CA MET A 203 2.29 -17.93 5.63
C MET A 203 3.10 -19.13 6.11
N LEU A 204 3.96 -19.67 5.25
CA LEU A 204 4.86 -20.76 5.61
C LEU A 204 5.80 -20.38 6.77
N GLN A 205 6.29 -19.13 6.80
CA GLN A 205 7.14 -18.66 7.89
C GLN A 205 6.38 -18.57 9.21
N GLN A 206 5.11 -18.14 9.19
CA GLN A 206 4.26 -18.09 10.38
C GLN A 206 3.93 -19.48 10.92
N GLU A 207 3.62 -20.44 10.04
CA GLU A 207 3.40 -21.84 10.44
C GLU A 207 4.67 -22.46 11.05
N ALA A 208 5.86 -22.16 10.49
CA ALA A 208 7.13 -22.63 11.02
C ALA A 208 7.47 -22.01 12.40
N LEU A 209 7.05 -20.77 12.67
CA LEU A 209 7.23 -20.12 13.97
C LEU A 209 6.27 -20.73 15.00
N ALA A 210 4.99 -20.90 14.65
CA ALA A 210 4.00 -21.53 15.52
C ALA A 210 4.34 -23.00 15.87
N GLY A 211 4.95 -23.74 14.94
CA GLY A 211 5.41 -25.12 15.18
C GLY A 211 6.65 -25.23 16.08
N LYS A 212 7.52 -24.21 16.10
CA LYS A 212 8.69 -24.16 16.99
C LYS A 212 8.30 -23.87 18.44
N ASP A 213 7.29 -23.04 18.66
CA ASP A 213 6.79 -22.74 20.01
C ASP A 213 6.04 -23.94 20.63
N ALA A 214 5.42 -24.78 19.80
CA ALA A 214 4.73 -26.00 20.25
C ALA A 214 5.67 -27.16 20.63
N THR A 215 6.94 -27.13 20.20
CA THR A 215 7.94 -28.18 20.51
C THR A 215 8.81 -27.86 21.74
N ALA A 216 8.65 -26.66 22.33
CA ALA A 216 9.28 -26.27 23.58
C ALA A 216 8.36 -26.58 24.80
N ALA A 217 7.98 -27.85 24.98
CA ALA A 217 7.39 -28.32 26.24
C ALA A 217 8.52 -28.76 27.20
N PRO A 218 8.43 -28.51 28.51
CA PRO A 218 9.54 -28.72 29.43
C PRO A 218 9.80 -30.21 29.62
N VAL A 219 11.07 -30.59 29.51
CA VAL A 219 11.56 -31.90 29.93
C VAL A 219 11.35 -32.01 31.44
N SER A 220 10.43 -32.87 31.85
CA SER A 220 10.24 -33.26 33.25
C SER A 220 11.53 -33.84 33.83
N GLN A 221 12.02 -33.26 34.92
CA GLN A 221 12.96 -33.91 35.83
C GLN A 221 12.34 -33.99 37.23
N ASP A 222 12.36 -35.20 37.79
CA ASP A 222 11.89 -35.56 39.11
C ASP A 222 12.69 -34.87 40.25
N ALA A 223 11.96 -34.20 41.16
CA ALA A 223 12.05 -34.04 42.65
C ALA A 223 13.42 -33.99 43.41
N PRO A 224 13.52 -33.49 44.69
CA PRO A 224 12.46 -33.05 45.62
C PRO A 224 12.68 -31.71 46.40
N ALA A 225 11.56 -31.21 46.95
CA ALA A 225 11.32 -30.37 48.15
C ALA A 225 12.41 -29.43 48.72
N SER A 226 12.14 -28.11 48.70
CA SER A 226 12.38 -27.16 49.82
C SER A 226 11.65 -25.81 49.54
N GLN A 227 11.51 -25.01 50.59
CA GLN A 227 10.48 -23.99 50.85
C GLN A 227 10.64 -22.62 50.15
N ASP A 228 9.51 -21.90 50.13
CA ASP A 228 9.29 -20.44 50.10
C ASP A 228 9.96 -19.58 49.01
N ALA A 229 9.13 -19.04 48.10
CA ALA A 229 9.04 -17.59 47.82
C ALA A 229 7.94 -17.27 46.79
N SER A 230 7.17 -16.24 47.11
CA SER A 230 6.26 -15.49 46.26
C SER A 230 6.88 -14.98 44.94
N ALA A 231 6.19 -15.15 43.80
CA ALA A 231 6.14 -14.16 42.71
C ALA A 231 5.23 -14.60 41.54
N SER A 232 4.44 -13.63 41.05
CA SER A 232 3.94 -13.40 39.69
C SER A 232 3.32 -14.54 38.87
N GLN A 233 1.99 -14.42 38.70
CA GLN A 233 1.27 -14.93 37.54
C GLN A 233 1.55 -14.01 36.34
N ASP A 234 2.46 -14.43 35.46
CA ASP A 234 2.45 -14.03 34.05
C ASP A 234 2.29 -15.30 33.22
N ALA A 235 1.06 -15.56 32.78
CA ALA A 235 0.79 -16.61 31.81
C ALA A 235 1.19 -16.09 30.42
N PRO A 236 1.99 -16.83 29.62
CA PRO A 236 2.27 -16.43 28.25
C PRO A 236 0.97 -16.52 27.42
N ALA A 237 0.66 -15.45 26.69
CA ALA A 237 -0.45 -15.42 25.75
C ALA A 237 -0.28 -16.54 24.70
N SER A 238 -1.31 -17.38 24.57
CA SER A 238 -1.34 -18.53 23.66
C SER A 238 -1.17 -18.10 22.18
N PRO A 239 -0.40 -18.84 21.35
CA PRO A 239 -0.10 -18.48 19.95
C PRO A 239 -1.27 -18.69 18.94
N ALA A 240 -2.38 -19.27 19.37
CA ALA A 240 -3.56 -19.55 18.51
C ALA A 240 -4.19 -18.33 17.77
N PRO A 241 -4.20 -17.09 18.29
CA PRO A 241 -4.84 -15.94 17.63
C PRO A 241 -4.16 -15.50 16.32
N GLN A 242 -2.84 -15.67 16.21
CA GLN A 242 -2.08 -15.16 15.07
C GLN A 242 -2.25 -16.01 13.81
N ALA A 243 -2.29 -17.34 13.93
CA ALA A 243 -2.49 -18.24 12.79
C ALA A 243 -3.88 -18.10 12.14
N ALA A 244 -4.92 -17.86 12.95
CA ALA A 244 -6.27 -17.59 12.44
C ALA A 244 -6.34 -16.25 11.68
N SER A 245 -5.69 -15.21 12.20
CA SER A 245 -5.60 -13.88 11.57
C SER A 245 -4.91 -13.93 10.19
N VAL A 246 -3.85 -14.73 10.05
CA VAL A 246 -3.12 -14.90 8.79
C VAL A 246 -3.98 -15.61 7.72
N ARG A 247 -4.77 -16.61 8.10
CA ARG A 247 -5.67 -17.31 7.14
C ARG A 247 -6.78 -16.41 6.62
N VAL A 248 -7.37 -15.58 7.47
CA VAL A 248 -8.38 -14.58 7.06
C VAL A 248 -7.77 -13.58 6.06
N GLN A 249 -6.55 -13.11 6.33
CA GLN A 249 -5.81 -12.23 5.42
C GLN A 249 -5.55 -12.84 4.03
N SER A 250 -5.28 -14.15 3.93
CA SER A 250 -5.17 -14.82 2.62
C SER A 250 -6.45 -14.72 1.82
N GLU A 251 -7.57 -15.06 2.43
CA GLU A 251 -8.84 -15.20 1.72
C GLU A 251 -9.39 -13.83 1.31
N GLU A 252 -9.23 -12.82 2.18
CA GLU A 252 -9.52 -11.43 1.81
C GLU A 252 -8.70 -10.97 0.60
N LEU A 253 -7.41 -11.33 0.54
CA LEU A 253 -6.60 -10.98 -0.63
C LEU A 253 -6.92 -11.85 -1.87
N LYS A 254 -7.21 -13.15 -1.74
CA LYS A 254 -7.62 -13.94 -2.91
C LYS A 254 -8.88 -13.34 -3.55
N ARG A 255 -9.87 -13.00 -2.72
CA ARG A 255 -11.06 -12.28 -3.17
C ARG A 255 -10.72 -10.93 -3.77
N ALA A 256 -9.75 -10.21 -3.19
CA ALA A 256 -9.27 -8.95 -3.73
C ALA A 256 -8.80 -9.05 -5.17
N ILE A 257 -7.97 -10.07 -5.39
CA ILE A 257 -7.31 -10.36 -6.63
C ILE A 257 -8.37 -10.67 -7.69
N GLU A 258 -9.28 -11.59 -7.41
CA GLU A 258 -10.35 -11.98 -8.34
C GLU A 258 -11.21 -10.79 -8.77
N VAL A 259 -11.65 -9.98 -7.80
CA VAL A 259 -12.50 -8.81 -8.06
C VAL A 259 -11.77 -7.75 -8.90
N SER A 260 -10.48 -7.53 -8.64
CA SER A 260 -9.70 -6.52 -9.36
C SER A 260 -9.29 -6.95 -10.77
N LEU A 261 -9.23 -8.26 -11.05
CA LEU A 261 -8.81 -8.84 -12.33
C LEU A 261 -9.92 -8.85 -13.38
N ALA A 262 -11.15 -9.18 -12.96
CA ALA A 262 -12.22 -9.51 -13.90
C ALA A 262 -12.50 -8.40 -14.94
N PRO A 263 -12.60 -7.11 -14.57
CA PRO A 263 -12.88 -6.05 -15.55
C PRO A 263 -11.73 -5.81 -16.53
N ALA A 264 -10.47 -5.95 -16.09
CA ALA A 264 -9.30 -5.72 -16.92
C ALA A 264 -9.10 -6.85 -17.94
N LEU A 265 -9.42 -8.10 -17.57
CA LEU A 265 -9.41 -9.24 -18.49
C LEU A 265 -10.47 -9.10 -19.58
N GLU A 266 -11.69 -8.70 -19.22
CA GLU A 266 -12.78 -8.47 -20.17
C GLU A 266 -12.45 -7.37 -21.20
N LYS A 267 -11.86 -6.25 -20.75
CA LYS A 267 -11.42 -5.18 -21.66
C LYS A 267 -10.29 -5.63 -22.60
N ALA A 268 -9.35 -6.43 -22.11
CA ALA A 268 -8.27 -6.94 -22.95
C ALA A 268 -8.79 -7.88 -24.05
N THR A 269 -9.76 -8.75 -23.74
CA THR A 269 -10.39 -9.61 -24.76
C THR A 269 -11.16 -8.80 -25.79
N ASN A 270 -11.84 -7.73 -25.39
CA ASN A 270 -12.62 -6.87 -26.31
C ASN A 270 -11.73 -5.94 -27.16
N SER A 271 -10.51 -5.62 -26.72
CA SER A 271 -9.55 -4.80 -27.47
C SER A 271 -8.81 -5.55 -28.59
N GLN A 272 -8.95 -6.88 -28.66
CA GLN A 272 -8.32 -7.74 -29.67
C GLN A 272 -9.27 -8.16 -30.81
N GLY A 273 -10.56 -7.80 -30.74
CA GLY A 273 -11.57 -8.04 -31.78
C GLY A 273 -11.90 -6.76 -32.53
#